data_AF-A0A494VVT3-F1
#
_entry.id   AF-A0A494VVT3-F1
#
_cell.length_a   1.000
_cell.length_b   1.000
_cell.length_c   1.000
_cell.angle_alpha   90.00
_cell.angle_beta   90.00
_cell.angle_gamma   90.00
#
_symmetry.space_group_name_H-M   'P 1'
#
loop_
_entity.id
_entity.type
_entity.pdbx_description
1 polymer ?
#
loop_
_entity_poly.entity_id
_entity_poly.type
_entity_poly.pdbx_seq_one_letter_code
_entity_poly.pdbx_strand_id
1 'polypeptide(L)'
;MTVELIPVLEIIGGHRSEIPEPKSWPYWEHPDEWDNYNLNRLLGSGFTDLGAPYAPGSHFYRLSSITEINITKVVRQHLSDFFKGVYKRDGVSPLFGGCVLKVNDKDIFFPQCCSDLSDIAYWEHIAGKHESGYYQGHPQPYLQIGKQHILFDFKTKEFDEPFVPPVPVDEITISKDLLTEAAIKAKAELHDFAATLIKINHSNTLNVPDIDNLLIWDY
;
A
#
# COMPACT_ATOMS: atom_id res chain seq x y z
N MET A 1 -2.42 -20.56 13.69
CA MET A 1 -2.66 -19.56 12.62
C MET A 1 -1.63 -18.47 12.81
N THR A 2 -0.96 -18.04 11.75
CA THR A 2 -0.13 -16.83 11.76
C THR A 2 -0.86 -15.73 11.00
N VAL A 3 -0.75 -14.48 11.44
CA VAL A 3 -1.33 -13.31 10.81
C VAL A 3 -0.25 -12.24 10.73
N GLU A 4 -0.09 -11.64 9.57
CA GLU A 4 0.83 -10.54 9.34
C GLU A 4 0.11 -9.44 8.54
N LEU A 5 0.47 -8.20 8.84
CA LEU A 5 0.14 -7.04 8.04
C LEU A 5 1.48 -6.51 7.53
N ILE A 6 1.64 -6.48 6.21
CA ILE A 6 2.91 -6.10 5.59
C ILE A 6 2.71 -4.75 4.89
N PRO A 7 3.26 -3.65 5.42
CA PRO A 7 3.22 -2.37 4.77
C PRO A 7 3.90 -2.42 3.39
N VAL A 8 3.19 -1.95 2.38
CA VAL A 8 3.68 -1.85 1.01
C VAL A 8 3.42 -0.46 0.46
N LEU A 9 4.34 0.01 -0.37
CA LEU A 9 4.23 1.26 -1.11
C LEU A 9 3.90 0.94 -2.57
N GLU A 10 2.93 1.65 -3.14
CA GLU A 10 2.67 1.60 -4.57
C GLU A 10 3.70 2.49 -5.31
N ILE A 11 4.45 1.90 -6.24
CA ILE A 11 5.46 2.63 -7.02
C ILE A 11 5.19 2.40 -8.50
N ILE A 12 4.81 3.47 -9.19
CA ILE A 12 4.49 3.46 -10.62
C ILE A 12 5.41 4.46 -11.34
N GLY A 13 6.04 4.03 -12.42
CA GLY A 13 6.77 4.96 -13.30
C GLY A 13 5.82 5.88 -14.07
N GLY A 14 6.27 7.06 -14.48
CA GLY A 14 5.49 7.95 -15.34
C GLY A 14 5.05 7.27 -16.64
N HIS A 15 3.93 7.72 -17.22
CA HIS A 15 3.50 7.26 -18.54
C HIS A 15 4.52 7.68 -19.61
N ARG A 16 4.79 6.78 -20.58
CA ARG A 16 5.73 7.01 -21.68
C ARG A 16 5.20 6.35 -22.96
N SER A 17 5.01 7.14 -24.01
CA SER A 17 4.49 6.68 -25.31
C SER A 17 5.33 5.58 -25.96
N GLU A 18 6.63 5.60 -25.72
CA GLU A 18 7.60 4.66 -26.28
C GLU A 18 7.65 3.31 -25.56
N ILE A 19 6.97 3.16 -24.40
CA ILE A 19 6.86 1.89 -23.70
C ILE A 19 5.44 1.36 -23.94
N PRO A 20 5.27 0.34 -24.81
CA PRO A 20 3.95 -0.20 -25.11
C PRO A 20 3.38 -0.87 -23.86
N GLU A 21 2.11 -0.61 -23.59
CA GLU A 21 1.37 -1.30 -22.54
C GLU A 21 1.20 -2.79 -22.88
N PRO A 22 1.26 -3.69 -21.88
CA PRO A 22 0.97 -5.10 -22.07
C PRO A 22 -0.39 -5.31 -22.73
N LYS A 23 -0.47 -6.29 -23.64
CA LYS A 23 -1.75 -6.66 -24.27
C LYS A 23 -2.53 -7.67 -23.44
N SER A 24 -1.84 -8.38 -22.56
CA SER A 24 -2.41 -9.43 -21.73
C SER A 24 -2.83 -8.85 -20.38
N TRP A 25 -4.05 -9.13 -19.95
CA TRP A 25 -4.61 -8.75 -18.65
C TRP A 25 -5.36 -9.97 -18.10
N PRO A 26 -5.32 -10.23 -16.78
CA PRO A 26 -4.80 -9.37 -15.71
C PRO A 26 -3.31 -9.51 -15.38
N TYR A 27 -2.73 -8.51 -14.69
CA TYR A 27 -1.30 -8.49 -14.38
C TYR A 27 -0.83 -9.69 -13.55
N TRP A 28 -1.69 -10.24 -12.70
CA TRP A 28 -1.38 -11.40 -11.86
C TRP A 28 -1.40 -12.73 -12.62
N GLU A 29 -1.99 -12.78 -13.82
CA GLU A 29 -1.96 -13.96 -14.71
C GLU A 29 -0.85 -13.87 -15.76
N HIS A 30 -0.33 -12.66 -16.00
CA HIS A 30 0.75 -12.39 -16.95
C HIS A 30 1.93 -11.64 -16.32
N PRO A 31 2.47 -12.12 -15.18
CA PRO A 31 3.40 -11.36 -14.37
C PRO A 31 4.68 -10.97 -15.11
N ASP A 32 5.23 -11.84 -15.96
CA ASP A 32 6.45 -11.54 -16.72
C ASP A 32 6.28 -10.35 -17.68
N GLU A 33 5.13 -10.23 -18.34
CA GLU A 33 4.86 -9.11 -19.27
C GLU A 33 4.72 -7.81 -18.49
N TRP A 34 4.00 -7.86 -17.37
CA TRP A 34 3.75 -6.71 -16.50
C TRP A 34 5.00 -6.26 -15.73
N ASP A 35 5.81 -7.18 -15.21
CA ASP A 35 7.06 -6.87 -14.54
C ASP A 35 8.04 -6.18 -15.51
N ASN A 36 8.15 -6.69 -16.74
CA ASN A 36 8.97 -6.05 -17.77
C ASN A 36 8.47 -4.64 -18.12
N TYR A 37 7.16 -4.47 -18.30
CA TYR A 37 6.56 -3.17 -18.57
C TYR A 37 6.80 -2.18 -17.41
N ASN A 38 6.53 -2.61 -16.18
CA ASN A 38 6.67 -1.81 -14.98
C ASN A 38 8.12 -1.41 -14.74
N LEU A 39 9.06 -2.36 -14.87
CA LEU A 39 10.49 -2.09 -14.77
C LEU A 39 10.93 -1.06 -15.80
N ASN A 40 10.54 -1.20 -17.07
CA ASN A 40 10.91 -0.22 -18.09
C ASN A 40 10.35 1.18 -17.80
N ARG A 41 9.13 1.29 -17.27
CA ARG A 41 8.55 2.58 -16.85
C ARG A 41 9.28 3.19 -15.68
N LEU A 42 9.66 2.38 -14.69
CA LEU A 42 10.43 2.81 -13.52
C LEU A 42 11.81 3.29 -13.95
N LEU A 43 12.55 2.49 -14.72
CA LEU A 43 13.87 2.85 -15.27
C LEU A 43 13.80 4.12 -16.11
N GLY A 44 12.81 4.23 -16.99
CA GLY A 44 12.56 5.43 -17.78
C GLY A 44 12.33 6.65 -16.88
N SER A 45 11.57 6.49 -15.81
CA SER A 45 11.35 7.55 -14.82
C SER A 45 12.59 7.88 -14.00
N GLY A 46 13.67 7.09 -14.11
CA GLY A 46 14.97 7.25 -13.46
C GLY A 46 15.03 6.62 -12.07
N PHE A 47 14.19 5.63 -11.80
CA PHE A 47 14.36 4.74 -10.66
C PHE A 47 15.52 3.79 -10.94
N THR A 48 16.28 3.42 -9.91
CA THR A 48 17.45 2.52 -10.03
C THR A 48 17.48 1.58 -8.84
N ASP A 49 17.97 0.36 -9.00
CA ASP A 49 18.14 -0.59 -7.89
C ASP A 49 16.85 -0.82 -7.07
N LEU A 50 15.67 -0.74 -7.69
CA LEU A 50 14.48 -1.35 -7.11
C LEU A 50 14.64 -2.86 -7.21
N GLY A 51 14.50 -3.55 -6.08
CA GLY A 51 14.38 -5.00 -6.06
C GLY A 51 13.11 -5.46 -6.78
N ALA A 52 12.76 -6.73 -6.60
CA ALA A 52 11.49 -7.24 -7.12
C ALA A 52 10.29 -6.57 -6.39
N PRO A 53 9.14 -6.40 -7.08
CA PRO A 53 7.91 -6.06 -6.39
C PRO A 53 7.53 -7.15 -5.37
N TYR A 54 6.68 -6.80 -4.41
CA TYR A 54 6.16 -7.68 -3.37
C TYR A 54 5.53 -8.94 -3.97
N ALA A 55 4.71 -8.76 -5.02
CA ALA A 55 4.12 -9.84 -5.79
C ALA A 55 4.45 -9.66 -7.30
N PRO A 56 4.70 -10.74 -8.05
CA PRO A 56 4.94 -10.67 -9.49
C PRO A 56 3.82 -9.93 -10.24
N GLY A 57 4.19 -9.09 -11.20
CA GLY A 57 3.29 -8.25 -11.99
C GLY A 57 2.75 -7.02 -11.24
N SER A 58 2.87 -6.94 -9.92
CA SER A 58 2.29 -5.87 -9.10
C SER A 58 3.17 -4.61 -9.04
N HIS A 59 2.58 -3.52 -8.54
CA HIS A 59 3.26 -2.25 -8.30
C HIS A 59 3.65 -2.02 -6.83
N PHE A 60 3.41 -3.01 -5.96
CA PHE A 60 3.64 -2.89 -4.54
C PHE A 60 5.07 -3.31 -4.18
N TYR A 61 5.74 -2.54 -3.32
CA TYR A 61 7.08 -2.83 -2.82
C TYR A 61 7.09 -2.79 -1.30
N ARG A 62 7.77 -3.75 -0.65
CA ARG A 62 7.97 -3.71 0.81
C ARG A 62 8.75 -2.47 1.17
N LEU A 63 8.36 -1.75 2.21
CA LEU A 63 9.06 -0.52 2.62
C LEU A 63 10.55 -0.76 2.85
N SER A 64 10.89 -1.87 3.51
CA SER A 64 12.28 -2.28 3.79
C SER A 64 13.13 -2.63 2.55
N SER A 65 12.50 -2.83 1.39
CA SER A 65 13.20 -3.14 0.13
C SER A 65 13.53 -1.90 -0.71
N ILE A 66 12.99 -0.73 -0.35
CA ILE A 66 13.13 0.48 -1.15
C ILE A 66 14.33 1.29 -0.65
N THR A 67 15.25 1.60 -1.55
CA THR A 67 16.43 2.42 -1.23
C THR A 67 16.05 3.87 -0.96
N GLU A 68 16.85 4.59 -0.16
CA GLU A 68 16.63 6.01 0.14
C GLU A 68 16.53 6.89 -1.12
N ILE A 69 17.32 6.56 -2.17
CA ILE A 69 17.27 7.23 -3.47
C ILE A 69 15.89 7.08 -4.12
N ASN A 70 15.35 5.86 -4.10
CA ASN A 70 14.02 5.59 -4.66
C ASN A 70 12.90 6.20 -3.80
N ILE A 71 13.00 6.14 -2.47
CA ILE A 71 12.04 6.81 -1.57
C ILE A 71 12.02 8.31 -1.84
N THR A 72 13.19 8.95 -1.95
CA THR A 72 13.30 10.38 -2.29
C THR A 72 12.57 10.71 -3.59
N LYS A 73 12.68 9.81 -4.57
CA LYS A 73 12.04 9.98 -5.87
C LYS A 73 10.53 9.84 -5.79
N VAL A 74 10.02 8.83 -5.08
CA VAL A 74 8.58 8.67 -4.83
C VAL A 74 8.03 9.92 -4.15
N VAL A 75 8.66 10.38 -3.06
CA VAL A 75 8.24 11.58 -2.33
C VAL A 75 8.18 12.80 -3.23
N ARG A 76 9.20 13.02 -4.07
CA ARG A 76 9.23 14.16 -5.00
C ARG A 76 8.16 14.08 -6.09
N GLN A 77 7.86 12.88 -6.58
CA GLN A 77 6.80 12.68 -7.57
C GLN A 77 5.42 12.94 -6.94
N HIS A 78 5.18 12.34 -5.77
CA HIS A 78 3.94 12.49 -5.01
C HIS A 78 3.65 13.96 -4.67
N LEU A 79 4.65 14.67 -4.17
CA LEU A 79 4.55 16.08 -3.78
C LEU A 79 4.81 17.06 -4.94
N SER A 80 4.88 16.59 -6.19
CA SER A 80 5.31 17.45 -7.29
C SER A 80 4.37 18.65 -7.51
N ASP A 81 3.07 18.45 -7.32
CA ASP A 81 2.06 19.49 -7.47
C ASP A 81 1.93 20.39 -6.23
N PHE A 82 2.20 19.85 -5.03
CA PHE A 82 2.43 20.65 -3.82
C PHE A 82 3.59 21.63 -4.02
N PHE A 83 4.73 21.17 -4.54
CA PHE A 83 5.90 22.04 -4.80
C PHE A 83 5.66 23.07 -5.91
N LYS A 84 4.75 22.79 -6.85
CA LYS A 84 4.30 23.76 -7.87
C LYS A 84 3.23 24.72 -7.35
N GLY A 85 2.74 24.55 -6.13
CA GLY A 85 1.68 25.37 -5.54
C GLY A 85 0.29 25.11 -6.14
N VAL A 86 0.07 23.95 -6.76
CA VAL A 86 -1.24 23.56 -7.33
C VAL A 86 -2.25 23.31 -6.21
N TYR A 87 -1.82 22.67 -5.12
CA TYR A 87 -2.61 22.48 -3.91
C TYR A 87 -1.80 22.84 -2.65
N LYS A 88 -2.54 23.14 -1.58
CA LYS A 88 -1.98 23.37 -0.24
C LYS A 88 -1.76 22.03 0.46
N ARG A 89 -1.14 22.06 1.66
CA ARG A 89 -0.92 20.88 2.50
C ARG A 89 -2.18 20.01 2.62
N ASP A 90 -3.34 20.61 2.88
CA ASP A 90 -4.62 19.91 3.08
C ASP A 90 -5.14 19.17 1.83
N GLY A 91 -4.49 19.36 0.67
CA GLY A 91 -4.78 18.62 -0.56
C GLY A 91 -3.76 17.52 -0.89
N VAL A 92 -2.79 17.28 -0.01
CA VAL A 92 -1.82 16.18 -0.12
C VAL A 92 -2.41 14.96 0.58
N SER A 93 -2.53 13.84 -0.12
CA SER A 93 -2.84 12.55 0.50
C SER A 93 -1.57 11.89 1.06
N PRO A 94 -1.71 10.90 1.95
CA PRO A 94 -0.65 9.96 2.25
C PRO A 94 -0.15 9.24 0.99
N LEU A 95 1.01 8.58 1.12
CA LEU A 95 1.59 7.80 0.04
C LEU A 95 0.73 6.57 -0.28
N PHE A 96 0.40 6.36 -1.57
CA PHE A 96 -0.37 5.21 -2.01
C PHE A 96 0.32 3.88 -1.71
N GLY A 97 -0.47 2.89 -1.32
CA GLY A 97 0.03 1.69 -0.69
C GLY A 97 -0.99 1.14 0.29
N GLY A 98 -0.52 0.58 1.40
CA GLY A 98 -1.37 0.06 2.47
C GLY A 98 -0.73 -1.16 3.11
N CYS A 99 -1.54 -2.07 3.68
CA CYS A 99 -1.05 -3.34 4.22
C CYS A 99 -1.57 -4.54 3.42
N VAL A 100 -0.67 -5.46 3.07
CA VAL A 100 -1.07 -6.81 2.63
C VAL A 100 -1.40 -7.64 3.87
N LEU A 101 -2.61 -8.17 3.95
CA LEU A 101 -3.00 -9.17 4.94
C LEU A 101 -2.50 -10.54 4.50
N LYS A 102 -1.61 -11.12 5.30
CA LYS A 102 -1.07 -12.47 5.09
C LYS A 102 -1.48 -13.39 6.23
N VAL A 103 -2.02 -14.57 5.89
CA VAL A 103 -2.44 -15.57 6.87
C VAL A 103 -1.87 -16.93 6.51
N ASN A 104 -1.15 -17.56 7.44
CA ASN A 104 -0.45 -18.84 7.23
C ASN A 104 0.41 -18.83 5.96
N ASP A 105 1.25 -17.79 5.82
CA ASP A 105 2.13 -17.54 4.67
C ASP A 105 1.43 -17.30 3.32
N LYS A 106 0.11 -17.18 3.30
CA LYS A 106 -0.66 -16.88 2.09
C LYS A 106 -1.13 -15.43 2.09
N ASP A 107 -0.86 -14.70 1.02
CA ASP A 107 -1.40 -13.35 0.85
C ASP A 107 -2.90 -13.47 0.59
N ILE A 108 -3.69 -12.84 1.44
CA ILE A 108 -5.16 -12.93 1.42
C ILE A 108 -5.75 -11.68 0.79
N PHE A 109 -5.38 -10.51 1.30
CA PHE A 109 -5.98 -9.24 0.88
C PHE A 109 -4.92 -8.18 0.67
N PHE A 110 -4.90 -7.58 -0.51
CA PHE A 110 -3.98 -6.52 -0.88
C PHE A 110 -4.64 -5.15 -0.71
N PRO A 111 -3.87 -4.07 -0.61
CA PRO A 111 -4.40 -2.73 -0.78
C PRO A 111 -5.17 -2.61 -2.10
N GLN A 112 -6.37 -2.01 -2.05
CA GLN A 112 -7.21 -1.82 -3.23
C GLN A 112 -7.08 -0.39 -3.78
N CYS A 113 -7.84 -0.06 -4.82
CA CYS A 113 -7.78 1.26 -5.44
C CYS A 113 -8.07 2.37 -4.40
N CYS A 114 -7.29 3.45 -4.44
CA CYS A 114 -7.35 4.55 -3.48
C CYS A 114 -6.98 4.17 -2.02
N SER A 115 -6.17 3.13 -1.83
CA SER A 115 -5.56 2.79 -0.55
C SER A 115 -4.22 3.52 -0.36
N ASP A 116 -3.88 3.82 0.89
CA ASP A 116 -2.63 4.48 1.25
C ASP A 116 -2.09 4.00 2.61
N LEU A 117 -0.91 4.50 3.00
CA LEU A 117 -0.25 4.08 4.23
C LEU A 117 -1.02 4.43 5.51
N SER A 118 -1.95 5.38 5.48
CA SER A 118 -2.77 5.76 6.64
C SER A 118 -3.81 4.70 6.99
N ASP A 119 -4.10 3.79 6.06
CA ASP A 119 -5.06 2.70 6.25
C ASP A 119 -4.69 1.75 7.41
N ILE A 120 -3.45 1.79 7.90
CA ILE A 120 -3.03 1.13 9.15
C ILE A 120 -3.93 1.50 10.33
N ALA A 121 -4.47 2.72 10.37
CA ALA A 121 -5.39 3.17 11.42
C ALA A 121 -6.65 2.31 11.44
N TYR A 122 -7.18 1.92 10.28
CA TYR A 122 -8.36 1.04 10.20
C TYR A 122 -8.06 -0.37 10.70
N TRP A 123 -6.87 -0.90 10.42
CA TRP A 123 -6.42 -2.17 10.97
C TRP A 123 -6.30 -2.14 12.49
N GLU A 124 -5.71 -1.08 13.07
CA GLU A 124 -5.64 -0.89 14.52
C GLU A 124 -7.04 -0.80 15.16
N HIS A 125 -7.95 -0.08 14.51
CA HIS A 125 -9.32 0.08 15.00
C HIS A 125 -10.07 -1.25 15.11
N ILE A 126 -10.11 -2.03 14.02
CA ILE A 126 -10.85 -3.29 14.00
C ILE A 126 -10.20 -4.36 14.90
N ALA A 127 -8.87 -4.35 15.02
CA ALA A 127 -8.13 -5.23 15.93
C ALA A 127 -8.45 -4.92 17.41
N GLY A 128 -8.63 -3.63 17.72
CA GLY A 128 -9.02 -3.16 19.04
C GLY A 128 -10.52 -3.32 19.35
N LYS A 129 -11.02 -2.39 20.16
CA LYS A 129 -12.43 -2.35 20.61
C LYS A 129 -13.26 -1.30 19.88
N HIS A 130 -12.71 -0.67 18.85
CA HIS A 130 -13.39 0.39 18.12
C HIS A 130 -14.20 -0.25 16.99
N GLU A 131 -15.53 -0.20 17.11
CA GLU A 131 -16.47 -0.54 16.03
C GLU A 131 -16.56 0.63 15.03
N SER A 132 -15.42 1.16 14.57
CA SER A 132 -15.37 2.13 13.48
C SER A 132 -15.29 1.40 12.14
N GLY A 133 -15.65 2.13 11.07
CA GLY A 133 -15.56 1.63 9.70
C GLY A 133 -14.15 1.17 9.35
N TYR A 134 -14.07 0.32 8.33
CA TYR A 134 -12.81 -0.18 7.78
C TYR A 134 -12.65 0.33 6.36
N TYR A 135 -11.44 0.74 6.00
CA TYR A 135 -11.10 1.15 4.64
C TYR A 135 -9.66 0.72 4.32
N GLN A 136 -9.47 0.19 3.12
CA GLN A 136 -8.16 -0.06 2.50
C GLN A 136 -8.32 -0.05 0.98
N GLY A 137 -8.95 1.03 0.49
CA GLY A 137 -9.39 1.16 -0.90
C GLY A 137 -10.72 0.46 -1.20
N HIS A 138 -11.15 0.56 -2.46
CA HIS A 138 -12.34 -0.12 -2.99
C HIS A 138 -11.96 -1.20 -4.03
N PRO A 139 -12.63 -2.37 -4.02
CA PRO A 139 -13.73 -2.77 -3.13
C PRO A 139 -13.27 -3.13 -1.71
N GLN A 140 -14.21 -3.22 -0.76
CA GLN A 140 -13.95 -3.53 0.64
C GLN A 140 -14.62 -4.84 1.07
N PRO A 141 -13.98 -5.64 1.94
CA PRO A 141 -14.67 -6.77 2.56
C PRO A 141 -15.77 -6.29 3.50
N TYR A 142 -16.84 -7.06 3.59
CA TYR A 142 -17.79 -6.91 4.68
C TYR A 142 -17.18 -7.49 5.97
N LEU A 143 -17.24 -6.73 7.06
CA LEU A 143 -16.68 -7.16 8.34
C LEU A 143 -17.77 -7.46 9.37
N GLN A 144 -17.66 -8.63 10.03
CA GLN A 144 -18.37 -8.89 11.28
C GLN A 144 -17.38 -8.88 12.43
N ILE A 145 -17.42 -7.82 13.24
CA ILE A 145 -16.50 -7.60 14.35
C ILE A 145 -17.09 -8.22 15.61
N GLY A 146 -16.55 -9.36 16.04
CA GLY A 146 -16.87 -10.01 17.30
C GLY A 146 -15.97 -9.58 18.46
N LYS A 147 -16.20 -10.17 19.64
CA LYS A 147 -15.40 -9.87 20.85
C LYS A 147 -13.94 -10.33 20.75
N GLN A 148 -13.70 -11.49 20.15
CA GLN A 148 -12.38 -12.12 20.07
C GLN A 148 -11.93 -12.36 18.62
N HIS A 149 -12.84 -12.22 17.67
CA HIS A 149 -12.61 -12.57 16.27
C HIS A 149 -13.25 -11.53 15.35
N ILE A 150 -12.73 -11.44 14.13
CA ILE A 150 -13.27 -10.65 13.04
C ILE A 150 -13.46 -11.59 11.85
N LEU A 151 -14.65 -11.62 11.28
CA LEU A 151 -14.90 -12.28 10.00
C LEU A 151 -14.73 -11.23 8.90
N PHE A 152 -13.88 -11.53 7.93
CA PHE A 152 -13.79 -10.84 6.65
C PHE A 152 -14.57 -11.66 5.63
N ASP A 153 -15.58 -11.06 5.01
CA ASP A 153 -16.35 -11.63 3.90
C ASP A 153 -16.01 -10.87 2.61
N PHE A 154 -15.41 -11.58 1.67
CA PHE A 154 -14.93 -11.11 0.39
C PHE A 154 -15.84 -11.51 -0.77
N LYS A 155 -17.02 -12.08 -0.50
CA LYS A 155 -17.96 -12.46 -1.55
C LYS A 155 -18.42 -11.23 -2.31
N THR A 156 -18.23 -11.25 -3.62
CA THR A 156 -18.75 -10.26 -4.55
C THR A 156 -19.95 -10.82 -5.30
N LYS A 157 -20.91 -9.94 -5.65
CA LYS A 157 -22.02 -10.26 -6.55
C LYS A 157 -21.63 -9.94 -7.99
N GLU A 158 -22.46 -10.39 -8.94
CA GLU A 158 -22.25 -10.23 -10.39
C GLU A 158 -21.96 -8.77 -10.84
N PHE A 159 -22.50 -7.78 -10.13
CA PHE A 159 -22.34 -6.36 -10.45
C PHE A 159 -21.44 -5.60 -9.48
N ASP A 160 -20.84 -6.29 -8.52
CA ASP A 160 -19.90 -5.67 -7.59
C ASP A 160 -18.53 -5.52 -8.28
N GLU A 161 -17.79 -4.48 -7.90
CA GLU A 161 -16.40 -4.33 -8.31
C GLU A 161 -15.57 -5.50 -7.75
N PRO A 162 -14.77 -6.19 -8.57
CA PRO A 162 -13.95 -7.31 -8.11
C PRO A 162 -12.72 -6.82 -7.35
N PHE A 163 -12.27 -7.61 -6.37
CA PHE A 163 -10.98 -7.40 -5.73
C PHE A 163 -9.82 -7.62 -6.72
N VAL A 164 -8.80 -6.77 -6.61
CA VAL A 164 -7.62 -6.79 -7.47
C VAL A 164 -6.34 -6.80 -6.62
N PRO A 165 -5.53 -7.87 -6.64
CA PRO A 165 -5.82 -9.16 -7.27
C PRO A 165 -6.96 -9.90 -6.54
N PRO A 166 -7.52 -10.96 -7.15
CA PRO A 166 -8.60 -11.73 -6.54
C PRO A 166 -8.21 -12.30 -5.18
N VAL A 167 -9.12 -12.18 -4.21
CA VAL A 167 -8.95 -12.79 -2.89
C VAL A 167 -9.09 -14.31 -3.02
N PRO A 168 -8.19 -15.10 -2.43
CA PRO A 168 -8.13 -16.54 -2.68
C PRO A 168 -9.06 -17.36 -1.77
N VAL A 169 -9.94 -16.71 -1.02
CA VAL A 169 -10.94 -17.27 -0.11
C VAL A 169 -12.16 -16.35 -0.07
N ASP A 170 -13.37 -16.92 0.05
CA ASP A 170 -14.59 -16.12 0.17
C ASP A 170 -14.69 -15.45 1.56
N GLU A 171 -14.23 -16.15 2.59
CA GLU A 171 -14.36 -15.72 3.98
C GLU A 171 -13.14 -16.15 4.79
N ILE A 172 -12.76 -15.34 5.79
CA ILE A 172 -11.75 -15.72 6.77
C ILE A 172 -12.05 -15.11 8.14
N THR A 173 -11.93 -15.92 9.18
CA THR A 173 -12.06 -15.48 10.57
C THR A 173 -10.69 -15.35 11.22
N ILE A 174 -10.37 -14.18 11.74
CA ILE A 174 -9.08 -13.84 12.35
C ILE A 174 -9.28 -13.51 13.82
N SER A 175 -8.37 -13.97 14.69
CA SER A 175 -8.33 -13.55 16.10
C SER A 175 -7.90 -12.08 16.21
N LYS A 176 -8.61 -11.31 17.05
CA LYS A 176 -8.26 -9.92 17.35
C LYS A 176 -6.88 -9.78 17.97
N ASP A 177 -6.46 -10.73 18.81
CA ASP A 177 -5.13 -10.71 19.43
C ASP A 177 -4.05 -10.86 18.37
N LEU A 178 -4.21 -11.82 17.44
CA LEU A 178 -3.28 -12.01 16.33
C LEU A 178 -3.23 -10.79 15.40
N LEU A 179 -4.39 -10.19 15.09
CA LEU A 179 -4.44 -8.99 14.26
C LEU A 179 -3.82 -7.79 14.97
N THR A 180 -4.00 -7.67 16.29
CA THR A 180 -3.37 -6.62 17.10
C THR A 180 -1.85 -6.74 17.06
N GLU A 181 -1.32 -7.95 17.23
CA GLU A 181 0.12 -8.20 17.11
C GLU A 181 0.64 -7.86 15.70
N ALA A 182 -0.10 -8.21 14.66
CA ALA A 182 0.24 -7.88 13.28
C ALA A 182 0.25 -6.36 13.03
N ALA A 183 -0.77 -5.64 13.51
CA ALA A 183 -0.87 -4.19 13.38
C ALA A 183 0.25 -3.46 14.13
N ILE A 184 0.62 -3.92 15.34
CA ILE A 184 1.75 -3.38 16.11
C ILE A 184 3.06 -3.51 15.31
N LYS A 185 3.31 -4.67 14.69
CA LYS A 185 4.51 -4.89 13.87
C LYS A 185 4.53 -4.02 12.62
N ALA A 186 3.41 -3.97 11.88
CA ALA A 186 3.26 -3.12 10.71
C ALA A 186 3.50 -1.64 11.04
N LYS A 187 2.95 -1.17 12.16
CA LYS A 187 3.14 0.20 12.64
C LYS A 187 4.58 0.49 13.04
N ALA A 188 5.29 -0.47 13.62
CA ALA A 188 6.72 -0.33 13.89
C ALA A 188 7.52 -0.14 12.58
N GLU A 189 7.23 -0.93 11.54
CA GLU A 189 7.85 -0.74 10.21
C GLU A 189 7.53 0.63 9.60
N LEU A 190 6.29 1.12 9.76
CA LEU A 190 5.90 2.46 9.33
C LEU A 190 6.62 3.57 10.12
N HIS A 191 6.92 3.37 11.41
CA HIS A 191 7.74 4.30 12.18
C HIS A 191 9.20 4.33 11.70
N ASP A 192 9.77 3.19 11.32
CA ASP A 192 11.10 3.15 10.71
C ASP A 192 11.12 3.87 9.35
N PHE A 193 10.04 3.71 8.57
CA PHE A 193 9.85 4.45 7.32
C PHE A 193 9.67 5.96 7.56
N ALA A 194 8.91 6.36 8.58
CA ALA A 194 8.75 7.76 9.01
C ALA A 194 10.10 8.41 9.32
N ALA A 195 10.97 7.73 10.06
CA ALA A 195 12.33 8.21 10.33
C ALA A 195 13.14 8.42 9.04
N THR A 196 12.94 7.56 8.04
CA THR A 196 13.55 7.70 6.71
C THR A 196 13.00 8.92 5.96
N LEU A 197 11.68 9.16 5.99
CA LEU A 197 11.07 10.35 5.39
C LEU A 197 11.58 11.65 6.02
N ILE A 198 11.67 11.70 7.35
CA ILE A 198 12.23 12.85 8.08
C ILE A 198 13.67 13.12 7.64
N LYS A 199 14.49 12.05 7.57
CA LYS A 199 15.87 12.16 7.09
C LYS A 199 15.93 12.71 5.67
N ILE A 200 15.13 12.18 4.74
CA ILE A 200 15.06 12.61 3.34
C ILE A 200 14.66 14.08 3.24
N ASN A 201 13.64 14.49 4.00
CA ASN A 201 13.14 15.85 4.02
C ASN A 201 14.24 16.85 4.41
N HIS A 202 15.05 16.50 5.40
CA HIS A 202 16.21 17.30 5.81
C HIS A 202 17.36 17.24 4.79
N SER A 203 17.82 16.04 4.40
CA SER A 203 19.00 15.85 3.54
C SER A 203 18.81 16.38 2.12
N ASN A 204 17.57 16.35 1.62
CA ASN A 204 17.21 16.84 0.28
C ASN A 204 16.57 18.23 0.30
N THR A 205 16.51 18.88 1.47
CA THR A 205 16.00 20.25 1.65
C THR A 205 14.58 20.42 1.06
N LEU A 206 13.72 19.41 1.26
CA LEU A 206 12.34 19.44 0.75
C LEU A 206 11.48 20.44 1.54
N ASN A 207 11.84 20.70 2.81
CA ASN A 207 11.19 21.67 3.71
C ASN A 207 9.67 21.45 3.87
N VAL A 208 9.23 20.20 3.86
CA VAL A 208 7.84 19.82 4.11
C VAL A 208 7.65 19.70 5.62
N PRO A 209 6.83 20.54 6.29
CA PRO A 209 6.55 20.39 7.72
C PRO A 209 5.94 19.01 7.99
N ASP A 210 6.25 18.37 9.12
CA ASP A 210 5.64 17.10 9.57
C ASP A 210 5.41 16.10 8.43
N ILE A 211 6.47 15.84 7.65
CA ILE A 211 6.41 15.10 6.38
C ILE A 211 5.94 13.66 6.59
N ASP A 212 6.37 13.03 7.68
CA ASP A 212 6.00 11.68 8.04
C ASP A 212 4.51 11.61 8.37
N ASN A 213 3.99 12.59 9.10
CA ASN A 213 2.56 12.70 9.36
C ASN A 213 1.76 12.90 8.07
N LEU A 214 2.21 13.80 7.21
CA LEU A 214 1.56 14.06 5.92
C LEU A 214 1.52 12.84 5.00
N LEU A 215 2.59 12.06 4.97
CA LEU A 215 2.79 10.99 3.99
C LEU A 215 2.43 9.60 4.51
N ILE A 216 2.15 9.45 5.81
CA ILE A 216 1.82 8.16 6.44
C ILE A 216 0.53 8.23 7.25
N TRP A 217 0.28 9.29 8.02
CA TRP A 217 -0.72 9.25 9.11
C TRP A 217 -1.95 10.14 8.88
N ASP A 218 -1.86 11.19 8.05
CA ASP A 218 -2.93 12.18 7.83
C ASP A 218 -4.08 11.57 6.99
N TYR A 219 -5.13 11.08 7.69
CA TYR A 219 -6.40 10.57 7.13
C TYR A 219 -7.60 11.47 7.50
#